data_AF-A0A656JNH5-F1
#
_entry.id   AF-A0A656JNH5-F1
#
_cell.length_a   1.000
_cell.length_b   1.000
_cell.length_c   1.000
_cell.angle_alpha   90.00
_cell.angle_beta   90.00
_cell.angle_gamma   90.00
#
_symmetry.space_group_name_H-M   'P 1'
#
loop_
_entity.id
_entity.type
_entity.pdbx_description
1 polymer ?
#
loop_
_entity_poly.entity_id
_entity_poly.type
_entity_poly.pdbx_seq_one_letter_code
_entity_poly.pdbx_strand_id
1 'polypeptide(L)'
;FREQDLLDAIQQGLAQDRSRRQSAAIEARLQRRHASLNQGEQQVMALVVSGLLNKQIAAQLNVSEITVKVRRGSVMRKMEADSLADLVKFAERLKELH
;
A
#
# COMPACT_ATOMS: atom_id res chain seq x y z
N PHE A 1 -6.50 23.29 39.78
CA PHE A 1 -5.56 23.34 38.64
C PHE A 1 -4.48 22.27 38.72
N ARG A 2 -4.72 21.16 39.41
CA ARG A 2 -3.57 20.52 40.05
C ARG A 2 -3.81 19.03 40.08
N GLU A 3 -2.88 18.32 39.43
CA GLU A 3 -2.81 16.88 39.28
C GLU A 3 -3.76 16.25 38.26
N GLN A 4 -5.08 16.31 38.41
CA GLN A 4 -5.97 15.58 37.47
C GLN A 4 -5.87 16.09 36.02
N ASP A 5 -5.89 17.42 35.81
CA ASP A 5 -5.73 18.02 34.48
C ASP A 5 -4.38 17.65 33.83
N LEU A 6 -3.33 17.53 34.64
CA LEU A 6 -1.99 17.16 34.19
C LEU A 6 -1.93 15.67 33.82
N LEU A 7 -2.52 14.81 34.65
CA LEU A 7 -2.62 13.38 34.40
C LEU A 7 -3.43 13.11 33.12
N ASP A 8 -4.54 13.82 32.93
CA ASP A 8 -5.38 13.71 31.73
C ASP A 8 -4.62 14.16 30.47
N ALA A 9 -3.90 15.28 30.53
CA ALA A 9 -3.07 15.76 29.42
C ALA A 9 -1.95 14.77 29.05
N ILE A 10 -1.29 14.16 30.05
CA ILE A 10 -0.27 13.13 29.83
C ILE A 10 -0.90 11.89 29.18
N GLN A 11 -2.05 11.42 29.68
CA GLN A 11 -2.74 10.26 29.13
C GLN A 11 -3.16 10.50 27.66
N GLN A 12 -3.70 11.68 27.36
CA GLN A 12 -4.04 12.08 25.99
C GLN A 12 -2.81 12.13 25.08
N GLY A 13 -1.71 12.72 25.55
CA GLY A 13 -0.44 12.75 24.82
C GLY A 13 0.09 11.35 24.50
N LEU A 14 0.07 10.44 25.48
CA LEU A 14 0.49 9.05 25.29
C LEU A 14 -0.44 8.25 24.36
N ALA A 15 -1.74 8.55 24.35
CA ALA A 15 -2.69 7.91 23.44
C ALA A 15 -2.47 8.37 21.99
N GLN A 16 -2.28 9.67 21.78
CA GLN A 16 -1.97 10.24 20.46
C GLN A 16 -0.64 9.71 19.92
N ASP A 17 0.41 9.67 20.75
CA ASP A 17 1.70 9.13 20.35
C ASP A 17 1.62 7.65 19.94
N ARG A 18 0.90 6.83 20.70
CA ARG A 18 0.66 5.42 20.36
C ARG A 18 -0.06 5.28 19.01
N SER A 19 -1.11 6.07 18.77
CA SER A 19 -1.84 6.06 17.50
C SER A 19 -0.93 6.48 16.34
N ARG A 20 -0.13 7.54 16.49
CA ARG A 20 0.82 8.00 15.48
C ARG A 20 1.86 6.92 15.14
N ARG A 21 2.44 6.28 16.15
CA ARG A 21 3.42 5.19 15.95
C ARG A 21 2.80 3.99 15.24
N GLN A 22 1.56 3.63 15.56
CA GLN A 22 0.86 2.55 14.89
C GLN A 22 0.60 2.86 13.41
N SER A 23 0.12 4.07 13.10
CA SER A 23 -0.09 4.52 11.72
C SER A 23 1.22 4.53 10.92
N ALA A 24 2.29 5.09 11.48
CA ALA A 24 3.61 5.09 10.86
C ALA A 24 4.15 3.68 10.61
N ALA A 25 3.91 2.74 11.53
CA ALA A 25 4.32 1.34 11.34
C ALA A 25 3.56 0.66 10.19
N ILE A 26 2.26 0.96 10.04
CA ILE A 26 1.43 0.44 8.95
C ILE A 26 1.91 0.99 7.60
N GLU A 27 2.17 2.29 7.52
CA GLU A 27 2.69 2.97 6.32
C GLU A 27 4.07 2.44 5.93
N ALA A 28 4.99 2.33 6.89
CA ALA A 28 6.31 1.78 6.65
C ALA A 28 6.25 0.34 6.14
N ARG A 29 5.31 -0.48 6.64
CA ARG A 29 5.08 -1.84 6.12
C ARG A 29 4.57 -1.80 4.67
N LEU A 30 3.63 -0.93 4.37
CA LEU A 30 3.10 -0.79 3.01
C LEU A 30 4.18 -0.32 2.02
N GLN A 31 5.00 0.66 2.41
CA GLN A 31 6.15 1.12 1.61
C GLN A 31 7.17 0.00 1.38
N ARG A 32 7.49 -0.80 2.40
CA ARG A 32 8.38 -1.98 2.24
C ARG A 32 7.83 -3.00 1.26
N ARG A 33 6.52 -3.30 1.33
CA ARG A 33 5.86 -4.23 0.39
C ARG A 33 5.94 -3.68 -1.05
N HIS A 34 5.64 -2.40 -1.25
CA HIS A 34 5.77 -1.75 -2.56
C HIS A 34 7.22 -1.76 -3.06
N ALA A 35 8.19 -1.47 -2.20
CA ALA A 35 9.62 -1.49 -2.55
C ALA A 35 10.13 -2.91 -2.91
N SER A 36 9.45 -3.97 -2.47
CA SER A 36 9.78 -5.35 -2.85
C SER A 36 9.35 -5.73 -4.28
N LEU A 37 8.51 -4.89 -4.90
CA LEU A 37 8.11 -5.04 -6.30
C LEU A 37 9.26 -4.59 -7.20
N ASN A 38 9.60 -5.42 -8.20
CA ASN A 38 10.49 -4.98 -9.27
C ASN A 38 9.77 -3.97 -10.19
N GLN A 39 10.53 -3.29 -11.06
CA GLN A 39 9.97 -2.27 -11.94
C GLN A 39 8.81 -2.77 -12.80
N GLY A 40 8.90 -4.00 -13.34
CA GLY A 40 7.84 -4.60 -14.15
C GLY A 40 6.58 -4.93 -13.34
N GLU A 41 6.73 -5.31 -12.07
CA GLU A 41 5.63 -5.53 -11.13
C GLU A 41 4.97 -4.21 -10.72
N GLN A 42 5.75 -3.15 -10.46
CA GLN A 42 5.22 -1.81 -10.17
C GLN A 42 4.42 -1.25 -11.35
N GLN A 43 4.93 -1.39 -12.59
CA GLN A 43 4.21 -1.02 -13.81
C GLN A 43 2.88 -1.78 -13.94
N VAL A 44 2.91 -3.10 -13.72
CA VAL A 44 1.67 -3.91 -13.76
C VAL A 44 0.71 -3.47 -12.66
N MET A 45 1.17 -3.27 -11.42
CA MET A 45 0.33 -2.80 -10.32
C MET A 45 -0.37 -1.48 -10.68
N ALA A 46 0.38 -0.49 -11.18
CA ALA A 46 -0.15 0.82 -11.56
C ALA A 46 -1.27 0.73 -12.61
N LEU A 47 -1.11 -0.13 -13.61
CA LEU A 47 -2.11 -0.31 -14.67
C LEU A 47 -3.31 -1.17 -14.23
N VAL A 48 -3.09 -2.12 -13.32
CA VAL A 48 -4.18 -2.92 -12.74
C VAL A 48 -5.09 -2.05 -11.89
N VAL A 49 -4.54 -1.19 -11.03
CA VAL A 49 -5.35 -0.33 -10.16
C VAL A 49 -6.07 0.79 -10.93
N SER A 50 -5.62 1.12 -12.15
CA SER A 50 -6.36 2.01 -13.06
C SER A 50 -7.43 1.28 -13.88
N GLY A 51 -7.63 -0.03 -13.64
CA GLY A 51 -8.73 -0.80 -14.21
C GLY A 51 -8.45 -1.45 -15.56
N LEU A 52 -7.19 -1.47 -16.04
CA LEU A 52 -6.87 -2.10 -17.32
C LEU A 52 -6.95 -3.63 -17.25
N LEU A 53 -7.42 -4.21 -18.35
CA LEU A 53 -7.45 -5.65 -18.58
C LEU A 53 -6.05 -6.18 -18.90
N ASN A 54 -5.78 -7.46 -18.60
CA ASN A 54 -4.47 -8.08 -18.86
C ASN A 54 -3.99 -7.90 -20.30
N LYS A 55 -4.90 -7.99 -21.28
CA LYS A 55 -4.63 -7.74 -22.69
C LYS A 55 -4.16 -6.32 -22.98
N GLN A 56 -4.78 -5.32 -22.35
CA GLN A 56 -4.41 -3.91 -22.52
C GLN A 56 -3.05 -3.62 -21.87
N ILE A 57 -2.81 -4.17 -20.67
CA ILE A 57 -1.52 -4.07 -19.98
C ILE A 57 -0.41 -4.72 -20.80
N ALA A 58 -0.66 -5.91 -21.36
CA ALA A 58 0.29 -6.63 -22.20
C ALA A 58 0.69 -5.80 -23.42
N ALA A 59 -0.29 -5.20 -24.11
CA ALA A 59 -0.05 -4.31 -25.24
C ALA A 59 0.75 -3.07 -24.82
N GLN A 60 0.40 -2.42 -23.71
CA GLN A 60 1.06 -1.20 -23.25
C GLN A 60 2.50 -1.43 -22.79
N LEU A 61 2.79 -2.58 -22.18
CA LEU A 61 4.13 -2.94 -21.69
C LEU A 61 4.95 -3.74 -22.70
N ASN A 62 4.40 -4.01 -23.89
CA ASN A 62 5.00 -4.86 -24.93
C ASN A 62 5.48 -6.23 -24.41
N VAL A 63 4.61 -6.92 -23.66
CA VAL A 63 4.84 -8.26 -23.12
C VAL A 63 3.65 -9.18 -23.42
N SER A 64 3.79 -10.48 -23.16
CA SER A 64 2.66 -11.41 -23.31
C SER A 64 1.61 -11.24 -22.19
N GLU A 65 0.35 -11.57 -22.48
CA GLU A 65 -0.70 -11.62 -21.44
C GLU A 65 -0.37 -12.61 -20.30
N ILE A 66 0.35 -13.69 -20.62
CA ILE A 66 0.82 -14.67 -19.63
C ILE A 66 1.82 -14.01 -18.67
N THR A 67 2.75 -13.21 -19.20
CA THR A 67 3.69 -12.43 -18.39
C THR A 67 2.95 -11.47 -17.45
N VAL A 68 1.89 -10.82 -17.91
CA VAL A 68 1.05 -9.95 -17.06
C VAL A 68 0.38 -10.76 -15.97
N LYS A 69 -0.22 -11.92 -16.27
CA LYS A 69 -0.85 -12.80 -15.26
C LYS A 69 0.13 -13.23 -14.18
N VAL A 70 1.35 -13.63 -14.57
CA VAL A 70 2.42 -14.00 -13.62
C VAL A 70 2.80 -12.82 -12.73
N ARG A 71 3.07 -11.64 -13.33
CA ARG A 71 3.40 -10.43 -12.57
C ARG A 71 2.26 -10.00 -11.65
N ARG A 72 0.99 -10.10 -12.07
CA ARG A 72 -0.16 -9.84 -11.21
C ARG A 72 -0.20 -10.76 -10.01
N GLY A 73 0.03 -12.05 -10.20
CA GLY A 73 0.16 -13.00 -9.08
C GLY A 73 1.27 -12.60 -8.12
N SER A 74 2.45 -12.25 -8.64
CA SER A 74 3.56 -11.76 -7.81
C SER A 74 3.22 -10.48 -7.06
N VAL A 75 2.56 -9.52 -7.71
CA VAL A 75 2.11 -8.25 -7.10
C VAL A 75 1.14 -8.53 -5.96
N MET A 76 0.09 -9.33 -6.17
CA MET A 76 -0.89 -9.67 -5.13
C MET A 76 -0.20 -10.31 -3.93
N ARG A 77 0.71 -11.27 -4.16
CA ARG A 77 1.47 -11.94 -3.10
C ARG A 77 2.38 -10.98 -2.33
N LYS A 78 3.19 -10.18 -3.03
CA LYS A 78 4.17 -9.26 -2.43
C LYS A 78 3.53 -8.06 -1.73
N MET A 79 2.40 -7.60 -2.25
CA MET A 79 1.59 -6.55 -1.62
C MET A 79 0.72 -7.08 -0.48
N GLU A 80 0.64 -8.41 -0.31
CA GLU A 80 -0.29 -9.09 0.60
C GLU A 80 -1.72 -8.54 0.41
N ALA A 81 -2.13 -8.46 -0.85
CA ALA A 81 -3.48 -8.02 -1.24
C ALA A 81 -4.32 -9.25 -1.56
N ASP A 82 -5.38 -9.46 -0.79
CA ASP A 82 -6.31 -10.58 -0.98
C ASP A 82 -7.29 -10.32 -2.13
N SER A 83 -7.50 -9.05 -2.47
CA SER A 83 -8.39 -8.62 -3.54
C SER A 83 -7.85 -7.43 -4.34
N LEU A 84 -8.45 -7.19 -5.52
CA LEU A 84 -8.17 -5.98 -6.29
C LEU A 84 -8.53 -4.72 -5.49
N ALA A 85 -9.58 -4.77 -4.68
CA ALA A 85 -9.99 -3.65 -3.83
C ALA A 85 -8.92 -3.30 -2.79
N ASP A 86 -8.27 -4.31 -2.19
CA ASP A 86 -7.15 -4.07 -1.28
C ASP A 86 -5.97 -3.45 -2.00
N LEU A 87 -5.65 -3.93 -3.20
CA LEU A 87 -4.56 -3.38 -4.01
C LEU A 87 -4.81 -1.90 -4.40
N VAL A 88 -6.07 -1.54 -4.70
CA VAL A 88 -6.48 -0.15 -4.97
C VAL A 88 -6.30 0.72 -3.72
N LYS A 89 -6.82 0.29 -2.55
CA LYS A 89 -6.64 1.02 -1.28
C LYS A 89 -5.17 1.22 -0.93
N PHE A 90 -4.34 0.20 -1.16
CA PHE A 90 -2.90 0.27 -0.95
C PHE A 90 -2.24 1.28 -1.89
N ALA A 91 -2.62 1.30 -3.17
CA ALA A 91 -2.11 2.26 -4.13
C ALA A 91 -2.53 3.70 -3.80
N GLU A 92 -3.76 3.92 -3.34
CA GLU A 92 -4.23 5.23 -2.86
C GLU A 92 -3.42 5.68 -1.64
N ARG A 93 -3.25 4.81 -0.65
CA ARG A 93 -2.46 5.13 0.54
C ARG A 93 -1.00 5.44 0.23
N LEU A 94 -0.40 4.77 -0.75
CA LEU A 94 0.97 5.06 -1.22
C LEU A 94 1.10 6.42 -1.92
N LYS A 95 0.03 6.92 -2.55
CA LYS A 95 0.01 8.25 -3.16
C LYS A 95 -0.05 9.36 -2.11
N GLU A 96 -0.78 9.14 -1.02
CA GLU A 96 -0.91 10.08 0.10
C GLU A 96 0.37 10.23 0.94
N LEU A 97 1.32 9.30 0.81
CA LEU A 97 2.60 9.31 1.52
C LEU A 97 3.68 10.18 0.85
N HIS A 98 3.37 10.82 -0.28
CA HIS A 98 4.23 11.74 -1.03
C HIS A 98 3.56 13.12 -1.11
#